data_AF-A0A957CGW7-F1
#
_entry.id   AF-A0A957CGW7-F1
#
_cell.length_a   1.000
_cell.length_b   1.000
_cell.length_c   1.000
_cell.angle_alpha   90.00
_cell.angle_beta   90.00
_cell.angle_gamma   90.00
#
_symmetry.space_group_name_H-M   'P 1'
#
loop_
_entity.id
_entity.type
_entity.pdbx_description
1 polymer ?
#
loop_
_entity_poly.entity_id
_entity_poly.type
_entity_poly.pdbx_seq_one_letter_code
_entity_poly.pdbx_strand_id
1 'polypeptide(L)'
;MKIGLIIYGRLDTISGGYLYDRQLVAHLEAAGDEVEIISLPWEGYGRSLLHNTWFALAEQLRLADFDLLLQDELNHPSLFWLNQRLHGQIRYPIV
;
A
#
# COMPACT_ATOMS: atom_id res chain seq x y z
N MET A 1 -16.76 0.39 -1.83
CA MET A 1 -15.87 1.20 -0.97
C MET A 1 -14.60 1.47 -1.75
N LYS A 2 -13.89 2.56 -1.48
CA LYS A 2 -12.58 2.83 -2.07
C LYS A 2 -11.48 2.27 -1.18
N ILE A 3 -10.83 1.22 -1.64
CA ILE A 3 -9.83 0.50 -0.85
C ILE A 3 -8.47 0.74 -1.50
N GLY A 4 -7.54 1.33 -0.74
CA GLY A 4 -6.14 1.39 -1.15
C GLY A 4 -5.45 0.09 -0.76
N LEU A 5 -4.75 -0.57 -1.70
CA LEU A 5 -3.93 -1.75 -1.42
C LEU A 5 -2.45 -1.42 -1.68
N ILE A 6 -1.65 -1.34 -0.62
CA ILE A 6 -0.20 -1.13 -0.73
C ILE A 6 0.49 -2.49 -0.85
N ILE A 7 1.17 -2.70 -1.97
CA ILE A 7 2.01 -3.88 -2.22
C ILE A 7 3.47 -3.47 -2.44
N TYR A 8 4.39 -4.27 -1.93
CA TYR A 8 5.82 -4.11 -2.23
C TYR A 8 6.19 -4.89 -3.49
N GLY A 9 6.75 -4.21 -4.48
CA GLY A 9 7.16 -4.74 -5.79
C GLY A 9 6.15 -4.44 -6.90
N ARG A 10 6.31 -5.09 -8.06
CA ARG A 10 5.43 -4.87 -9.23
C ARG A 10 4.44 -6.02 -9.36
N LEU A 11 3.15 -5.72 -9.48
CA LEU A 11 2.13 -6.72 -9.86
C LEU A 11 2.41 -7.39 -11.20
N ASP A 12 3.19 -6.73 -12.08
CA ASP A 12 3.65 -7.29 -13.36
C ASP A 12 4.70 -8.40 -13.22
N THR A 13 5.20 -8.69 -12.01
CA THR A 13 6.18 -9.75 -11.83
C THR A 13 5.47 -11.10 -11.86
N ILE A 14 5.71 -11.88 -12.92
CA ILE A 14 5.08 -13.20 -13.22
C ILE A 14 5.48 -14.30 -12.19
N SER A 15 6.37 -14.01 -11.24
CA SER A 15 6.65 -14.91 -10.12
C SER A 15 5.47 -14.87 -9.12
N GLY A 16 4.85 -16.01 -8.83
CA GLY A 16 3.60 -16.18 -8.07
C GLY A 16 3.53 -15.67 -6.62
N GLY A 17 4.37 -14.71 -6.21
CA GLY A 17 4.33 -14.06 -4.89
C GLY A 17 3.13 -13.14 -4.64
N TYR A 18 2.36 -12.78 -5.68
CA TYR A 18 1.17 -11.91 -5.57
C TYR A 18 -0.14 -12.64 -5.89
N LEU A 19 -0.16 -13.97 -5.84
CA LEU A 19 -1.38 -14.74 -6.10
C LEU A 19 -2.47 -14.39 -5.09
N TYR A 20 -2.07 -14.20 -3.82
CA TYR A 20 -2.98 -13.83 -2.75
C TYR A 20 -3.54 -12.42 -2.95
N ASP A 21 -2.70 -11.42 -3.25
CA ASP A 21 -3.13 -10.05 -3.53
C ASP A 21 -4.10 -10.00 -4.71
N ARG A 22 -3.82 -10.74 -5.78
CA ARG A 22 -4.71 -10.80 -6.96
C ARG A 22 -6.07 -11.41 -6.62
N GLN A 23 -6.10 -12.46 -5.80
CA GLN A 23 -7.35 -13.07 -5.34
C GLN A 23 -8.13 -12.14 -4.42
N LEU A 24 -7.43 -11.42 -3.53
CA LEU A 24 -8.02 -10.43 -2.64
C LEU A 24 -8.64 -9.28 -3.43
N VAL A 25 -7.89 -8.67 -4.36
CA VAL A 25 -8.39 -7.62 -5.26
C VAL A 25 -9.62 -8.11 -6.02
N ALA A 26 -9.53 -9.29 -6.66
CA ALA A 26 -10.65 -9.84 -7.42
C ALA A 26 -11.88 -10.10 -6.55
N HIS A 27 -11.69 -10.50 -5.29
CA HIS A 27 -12.80 -10.70 -4.35
C HIS A 27 -13.47 -9.38 -3.95
N LEU A 28 -12.68 -8.35 -3.66
CA LEU A 28 -13.16 -7.01 -3.30
C LEU A 28 -13.87 -6.34 -4.49
N GLU A 29 -13.28 -6.41 -5.68
CA GLU A 29 -13.91 -5.92 -6.91
C GLU A 29 -15.22 -6.66 -7.22
N ALA A 30 -15.26 -7.99 -7.02
CA ALA A 30 -16.47 -8.77 -7.17
C ALA A 30 -17.56 -8.43 -6.14
N ALA A 31 -17.18 -7.93 -4.96
CA ALA A 31 -18.10 -7.41 -3.95
C ALA A 31 -18.62 -5.99 -4.27
N GLY A 32 -18.09 -5.35 -5.34
CA GLY A 32 -18.46 -4.00 -5.76
C GLY A 32 -17.58 -2.91 -5.15
N ASP A 33 -16.44 -3.27 -4.57
CA ASP A 33 -15.45 -2.32 -4.08
C ASP A 33 -14.48 -1.87 -5.18
N GLU A 34 -14.00 -0.64 -5.09
CA GLU A 34 -12.99 -0.07 -5.98
C GLU A 34 -11.63 -0.21 -5.30
N VAL A 35 -10.72 -0.99 -5.88
CA VAL A 35 -9.41 -1.26 -5.30
C VAL A 35 -8.32 -0.51 -6.09
N GLU A 36 -7.67 0.45 -5.43
CA GLU A 36 -6.52 1.16 -6.00
C GLU A 36 -5.23 0.52 -5.51
N ILE A 37 -4.42 0.01 -6.44
CA ILE A 37 -3.18 -0.70 -6.09
C ILE A 37 -1.99 0.25 -6.16
N ILE A 38 -1.32 0.42 -5.02
CA ILE A 38 -0.16 1.27 -4.86
C ILE A 38 1.08 0.39 -4.76
N SER A 39 1.82 0.29 -5.87
CA SER A 39 3.05 -0.51 -5.95
C SER A 39 4.28 0.29 -5.49
N LEU A 40 4.97 -0.20 -4.46
CA LEU A 40 6.22 0.40 -3.99
C LEU A 40 7.43 -0.32 -4.62
N PRO A 41 8.43 0.40 -5.18
CA PRO A 41 9.60 -0.23 -5.77
C PRO A 41 10.44 -0.96 -4.70
N TRP A 42 10.78 -2.22 -4.94
CA TRP A 42 11.71 -2.99 -4.11
C TRP A 42 13.15 -2.56 -4.43
N GLU A 43 13.54 -1.37 -3.98
CA GLU A 43 14.92 -0.90 -4.05
C GLU A 43 15.59 -1.08 -2.68
N GLY A 44 15.87 -2.33 -2.34
CA GLY A 44 16.73 -2.76 -1.22
C GLY A 44 16.61 -1.97 0.09
N TYR A 45 15.84 -2.52 1.05
CA TYR A 45 15.73 -2.24 2.50
C TYR A 45 16.35 -0.95 3.09
N GLY A 46 17.64 -0.67 2.85
CA GLY A 46 18.33 0.52 3.39
C GLY A 46 18.28 1.79 2.51
N ARG A 47 18.11 1.68 1.18
CA ARG A 47 18.16 2.84 0.28
C ARG A 47 16.80 3.51 0.09
N SER A 48 15.71 2.74 0.06
CA SER A 48 14.35 3.31 0.04
C SER A 48 14.00 4.15 1.27
N LEU A 49 14.69 3.95 2.41
CA LEU A 49 14.51 4.76 3.64
C LEU A 49 15.04 6.20 3.50
N LEU A 50 15.86 6.48 2.48
CA LEU A 50 16.58 7.76 2.34
C LEU A 50 16.02 8.66 1.23
N HIS A 51 14.94 8.28 0.54
CA HIS A 51 14.49 9.00 -0.66
C HIS A 51 13.08 9.58 -0.57
N ASN A 52 12.91 10.70 -1.28
CA ASN A 52 11.68 11.51 -1.46
C ASN A 52 10.41 10.71 -1.82
N THR A 53 10.55 9.44 -2.20
CA THR A 53 9.45 8.52 -2.49
C THR A 53 8.50 8.39 -1.30
N TRP A 54 9.01 8.43 -0.07
CA TRP A 54 8.18 8.36 1.14
C TRP A 54 7.32 9.60 1.36
N PHE A 55 7.87 10.77 1.03
CA PHE A 55 7.15 12.04 1.16
C PHE A 55 6.05 12.15 0.11
N ALA A 56 6.37 11.82 -1.14
CA ALA A 56 5.40 11.79 -2.24
C ALA A 56 4.28 10.77 -1.96
N LEU A 57 4.62 9.58 -1.46
CA LEU A 57 3.64 8.56 -1.06
C LEU A 57 2.75 9.04 0.08
N ALA A 58 3.32 9.63 1.13
CA ALA A 58 2.55 10.14 2.26
C ALA A 58 1.59 11.26 1.83
N GLU A 59 2.00 12.17 0.95
CA GLU A 59 1.12 13.17 0.37
C GLU A 59 0.04 12.56 -0.53
N GLN A 60 0.39 11.58 -1.36
CA GLN A 60 -0.58 10.86 -2.19
C GLN A 60 -1.65 10.19 -1.32
N LEU A 61 -1.24 9.47 -0.27
CA LEU A 61 -2.16 8.84 0.68
C LEU A 61 -3.00 9.87 1.44
N ARG A 62 -2.42 11.01 1.81
CA ARG A 62 -3.15 12.11 2.47
C ARG A 62 -4.21 12.74 1.57
N LEU A 63 -3.96 12.81 0.27
CA LEU A 63 -4.87 13.36 -0.72
C LEU A 63 -5.87 12.31 -1.25
N ALA A 64 -5.56 11.03 -1.11
CA ALA A 64 -6.42 9.95 -1.52
C ALA A 64 -7.64 9.84 -0.60
N ASP A 65 -8.80 9.63 -1.23
CA ASP A 65 -10.09 9.48 -0.56
C ASP A 65 -10.44 7.99 -0.48
N PHE A 66 -9.70 7.27 0.38
CA PHE A 66 -9.95 5.86 0.66
C PHE A 66 -10.86 5.70 1.88
N ASP A 67 -11.65 4.63 1.89
CA ASP A 67 -12.39 4.15 3.04
C ASP A 67 -11.55 3.21 3.92
N LEU A 68 -10.55 2.55 3.31
CA LEU A 68 -9.67 1.57 3.96
C LEU A 68 -8.33 1.49 3.23
N LEU A 69 -7.23 1.43 3.98
CA LEU A 69 -5.89 1.16 3.43
C LEU A 69 -5.38 -0.20 3.91
N LEU A 70 -5.28 -1.17 3.01
CA LEU A 70 -4.70 -2.48 3.25
C LEU A 70 -3.19 -2.47 3.01
N GLN A 71 -2.41 -3.03 3.94
CA GLN A 71 -0.95 -3.14 3.87
C GLN A 71 -0.48 -4.59 4.07
N ASP A 72 0.47 -5.03 3.23
CA ASP A 72 1.12 -6.34 3.41
C ASP A 72 2.22 -6.29 4.50
N GLU A 73 2.21 -7.28 5.40
CA GLU A 73 2.92 -7.31 6.69
C GLU A 73 4.43 -7.66 6.55
N LEU A 74 4.89 -8.09 5.37
CA LEU A 74 6.17 -8.78 5.23
C LEU A 74 7.46 -7.96 5.43
N ASN A 75 7.44 -6.65 5.78
CA ASN A 75 8.64 -5.91 6.20
C ASN A 75 8.37 -4.78 7.22
N HIS A 76 8.56 -5.13 8.49
CA HIS A 76 8.13 -4.43 9.70
C HIS A 76 8.78 -3.05 10.08
N PRO A 77 9.94 -2.59 9.55
CA PRO A 77 10.52 -1.31 9.99
C PRO A 77 10.23 -0.10 9.08
N SER A 78 9.99 -0.28 7.78
CA SER A 78 9.63 0.84 6.88
C SER A 78 8.19 1.28 7.12
N LEU A 79 7.22 0.36 7.10
CA LEU A 79 5.80 0.67 7.33
C LEU A 79 5.53 1.30 8.70
N PHE A 80 6.31 0.96 9.72
CA PHE A 80 6.18 1.56 11.04
C PHE A 80 6.33 3.09 11.00
N TRP A 81 7.34 3.61 10.29
CA TRP A 81 7.51 5.06 10.13
C TRP A 81 6.45 5.70 9.23
N LEU A 82 5.92 4.97 8.23
CA LEU A 82 4.81 5.45 7.40
C LEU A 82 3.58 5.62 8.26
N ASN A 83 3.22 4.56 8.99
CA ASN A 83 2.02 4.47 9.79
C ASN A 83 2.08 5.50 10.92
N GLN A 84 3.24 5.69 11.56
CA GLN A 84 3.43 6.75 12.56
C GLN A 84 3.26 8.16 11.97
N ARG A 85 3.66 8.40 10.72
CA ARG A 85 3.51 9.71 10.07
C ARG A 85 2.08 9.94 9.56
N LEU A 86 1.45 8.90 9.05
CA LEU A 86 0.05 8.93 8.63
C LEU A 86 -0.90 8.98 9.83
N HIS A 87 -0.47 8.50 11.01
CA HIS A 87 -1.23 8.55 12.24
C HIS A 87 -1.66 10.00 12.55
N GLY A 88 -2.97 10.25 12.50
CA GLY A 88 -3.56 11.57 12.71
C GLY A 88 -3.61 12.49 11.47
N GLN A 89 -3.09 12.06 10.31
CA GLN A 89 -3.17 12.80 9.05
C GLN A 89 -4.19 12.23 8.06
N ILE A 90 -4.51 10.94 8.18
CA ILE A 90 -5.52 10.26 7.37
C ILE A 90 -6.80 10.02 8.18
N ARG A 91 -7.95 9.94 7.49
CA ARG A 91 -9.27 9.75 8.11
C ARG A 91 -9.77 8.31 8.05
N TYR A 92 -9.09 7.46 7.29
CA TYR A 92 -9.45 6.06 7.08
C TYR A 92 -8.55 5.12 7.90
N PRO A 93 -9.07 3.95 8.30
CA PRO A 93 -8.28 2.93 8.97
C PRO A 93 -7.17 2.38 8.05
N ILE A 94 -6.03 2.06 8.66
CA ILE A 94 -4.97 1.25 8.06
C ILE A 94 -5.08 -0.15 8.66
N VAL A 95 -5.11 -1.19 7.81
CA VAL A 95 -5.16 -2.60 8.19
C VAL A 95 -4.00 -3.36 7.58
#